data_AF-A0A3S4I417-F1
#
_entry.id   AF-A0A3S4I417-F1
#
_cell.length_a   1.000
_cell.length_b   1.000
_cell.length_c   1.000
_cell.angle_alpha   90.00
_cell.angle_beta   90.00
_cell.angle_gamma   90.00
#
_symmetry.space_group_name_H-M   'P 1'
#
loop_
_entity.id
_entity.type
_entity.pdbx_description
1 polymer ?
#
loop_
_entity_poly.entity_id
_entity_poly.type
_entity_poly.pdbx_seq_one_letter_code
_entity_poly.pdbx_strand_id
1 'polypeptide(L)' 'MLRSEVEIINKLGLHARASSKFTQLASRYKSDIFISRNNRRVNGKSIMA' A
#
# COMPACT_ATOMS: atom_id res chain seq x y z
N MET A 1 -14.95 9.39 1.53
CA MET A 1 -13.95 8.31 1.59
C MET A 1 -13.72 7.82 0.18
N LEU A 2 -12.46 7.83 -0.29
CA LEU A 2 -12.11 7.36 -1.64
C LEU A 2 -11.58 5.93 -1.55
N ARG A 3 -11.98 5.09 -2.51
CA ARG A 3 -11.50 3.71 -2.67
C ARG A 3 -11.30 3.44 -4.15
N SER A 4 -10.24 2.71 -4.47
CA SER A 4 -9.97 2.20 -5.80
C SER A 4 -9.37 0.81 -5.69
N GLU A 5 -9.64 -0.03 -6.68
CA GLU A 5 -9.04 -1.35 -6.82
C GLU A 5 -7.96 -1.29 -7.89
N VAL A 6 -6.83 -1.93 -7.62
CA VAL A 6 -5.63 -1.86 -8.48
C VAL A 6 -5.06 -3.26 -8.60
N GLU A 7 -4.79 -3.68 -9.83
CA GLU A 7 -4.11 -4.93 -10.12
C GLU A 7 -2.60 -4.79 -9.87
N ILE A 8 -2.02 -5.73 -9.12
CA ILE A 8 -0.57 -5.79 -8.93
C ILE A 8 0.04 -6.57 -10.10
N ILE A 9 0.45 -5.83 -11.14
CA ILE A 9 1.08 -6.41 -12.35
C ILE A 9 2.51 -6.90 -12.11
N ASN A 10 3.13 -6.50 -11.00
CA ASN A 10 4.46 -6.98 -10.67
C ASN A 10 4.37 -8.46 -10.28
N LYS A 11 5.09 -9.34 -11.00
CA LYS A 11 5.14 -10.79 -10.74
C LYS A 11 5.58 -11.13 -9.32
N LEU A 12 6.41 -10.27 -8.76
CA LEU A 12 6.95 -10.35 -7.40
C LEU A 12 5.99 -9.78 -6.34
N GLY A 13 4.90 -9.12 -6.77
CA GLY A 13 3.95 -8.46 -5.90
C GLY A 13 4.44 -7.10 -5.39
N LEU A 14 3.78 -6.62 -4.35
CA LEU A 14 4.11 -5.36 -3.67
C LEU A 14 5.16 -5.60 -2.57
N HIS A 15 6.32 -6.18 -2.90
CA HIS A 15 7.35 -6.51 -1.91
C HIS A 15 8.59 -5.61 -2.01
N ALA A 16 9.41 -5.59 -0.95
CA ALA A 16 10.70 -4.91 -0.92
C ALA A 16 10.64 -3.47 -1.47
N ARG A 17 11.37 -3.17 -2.55
CA ARG A 17 11.47 -1.82 -3.16
C ARG A 17 10.11 -1.22 -3.54
N ALA A 18 9.17 -2.01 -4.05
CA ALA A 18 7.85 -1.51 -4.46
C ALA A 18 7.04 -1.03 -3.25
N SER A 19 7.06 -1.80 -2.16
CA SER A 19 6.47 -1.42 -0.88
C SER A 19 7.12 -0.17 -0.31
N SER A 20 8.46 -0.09 -0.29
CA SER A 20 9.17 1.11 0.22
C SER A 20 8.81 2.38 -0.56
N LYS A 21 8.71 2.31 -1.90
CA LYS A 21 8.29 3.44 -2.73
C LYS A 21 6.84 3.87 -2.42
N PHE A 22 5.94 2.90 -2.28
CA PHE A 22 4.55 3.18 -1.90
C PHE A 22 4.48 3.86 -0.53
N THR A 23 5.14 3.31 0.49
CA THR A 23 5.12 3.85 1.85
C THR A 23 5.74 5.24 1.92
N GLN A 24 6.83 5.50 1.19
CA GLN A 24 7.40 6.84 1.10
C GLN A 24 6.42 7.85 0.49
N LEU A 25 5.69 7.47 -0.56
CA LEU A 25 4.71 8.36 -1.19
C LEU A 25 3.52 8.59 -0.26
N ALA A 26 2.94 7.53 0.30
CA ALA A 26 1.79 7.60 1.21
C ALA A 26 2.07 8.49 2.43
N SER A 27 3.30 8.44 2.96
CA SER A 27 3.69 9.21 4.15
C SER A 27 3.76 10.72 3.90
N ARG A 28 3.80 11.18 2.64
CA ARG A 28 3.79 12.63 2.31
C ARG A 28 2.42 13.27 2.47
N TYR A 29 1.36 12.48 2.58
CA TYR A 29 -0.01 12.97 2.68
C TYR A 29 -0.51 12.94 4.11
N LYS A 30 -1.31 13.94 4.49
CA LYS A 30 -1.95 13.99 5.81
C LYS A 30 -3.06 12.94 5.96
N SER A 31 -3.73 12.58 4.88
CA SER A 31 -4.83 11.60 4.86
C SER A 31 -4.41 10.22 5.36
N ASP A 32 -5.33 9.49 5.98
CA ASP A 32 -5.10 8.08 6.30
C ASP A 32 -5.23 7.22 5.05
N ILE A 33 -4.21 6.40 4.81
CA ILE A 33 -4.10 5.55 3.63
C ILE A 33 -4.01 4.11 4.10
N PHE A 34 -4.89 3.26 3.61
CA PHE A 34 -4.93 1.84 3.94
C PHE A 34 -4.95 1.01 2.67
N ILE A 35 -4.32 -0.16 2.73
CA ILE A 35 -4.40 -1.18 1.68
C ILE A 35 -5.09 -2.41 2.28
N SER A 36 -5.98 -3.00 1.51
CA SER A 36 -6.64 -4.26 1.86
C SER A 36 -6.37 -5.29 0.77
N ARG A 37 -6.00 -6.51 1.18
CA ARG A 37 -5.95 -7.68 0.30
C ARG A 37 -6.49 -8.88 1.08
N ASN A 38 -7.47 -9.57 0.51
CA ASN A 38 -8.20 -10.64 1.19
C ASN A 38 -8.73 -10.12 2.56
N ASN A 39 -8.49 -10.88 3.64
CA ASN A 39 -8.92 -10.50 5.00
C ASN A 39 -7.88 -9.68 5.77
N ARG A 40 -6.81 -9.20 5.11
CA ARG A 40 -5.75 -8.41 5.75
C ARG A 40 -5.82 -6.95 5.29
N ARG A 41 -5.94 -6.04 6.26
CA ARG A 41 -5.86 -4.59 6.05
C ARG A 41 -4.63 -4.06 6.76
N VAL A 42 -3.85 -3.24 6.08
CA VAL A 42 -2.60 -2.67 6.61
C VAL A 42 -2.56 -1.16 6.39
N ASN A 43 -1.80 -0.48 7.23
CA ASN A 43 -1.55 0.95 7.07
C ASN A 43 -0.58 1.16 5.89
N GLY A 44 -0.98 1.95 4.90
CA GLY A 44 -0.17 2.25 3.73
C GLY A 44 1.09 3.08 4.04
N LYS A 45 1.09 3.82 5.16
CA LYS A 45 2.23 4.58 5.67
C LYS A 45 3.19 3.75 6.53
N SER A 46 2.85 2.51 6.84
CA SER A 46 3.73 1.57 7.54
C SER A 46 3.41 0.14 7.13
N ILE A 47 3.96 -0.27 5.98
CA ILE A 47 3.83 -1.63 5.46
C ILE A 47 5.04 -2.42 5.96
N MET A 48 4.98 -2.86 7.21
CA MET A 48 5.83 -3.91 7.73
C MET A 48 4.94 -5.11 7.98
N ALA A 49 5.10 -6.16 7.16
CA ALA A 49 4.16 -7.27 7.07
C ALA A 49 4.85 -8.61 6.87
#